data_AF-A0ABD0QYC5-F1
#
_entry.id   AF-A0ABD0QYC5-F1
#
_cell.length_a   1.000
_cell.length_b   1.000
_cell.length_c   1.000
_cell.angle_alpha   90.00
_cell.angle_beta   90.00
_cell.angle_gamma   90.00
#
_symmetry.space_group_name_H-M   'P 1'
#
loop_
_entity.id
_entity.type
_entity.pdbx_description
1 polymer ?
#
loop_
_entity_poly.entity_id
_entity_poly.type
_entity_poly.pdbx_seq_one_letter_code
_entity_poly.pdbx_strand_id
1 'polypeptide(L)'
;MGGICDERLDAAILKPLSRRSAELLLALESNEKRLLALNDPEFLEKASNLSKGSQVYVEYKDQWLKGVIQYIGSLTSYSSDPITGVFFGVELQ
;
A
#
# COMPACT_ATOMS: atom_id res chain seq x y z
N MET A 1 18.29 11.52 20.88
CA MET A 1 19.52 11.67 20.07
C MET A 1 19.57 10.50 19.09
N GLY A 2 18.95 10.62 17.92
CA GLY A 2 19.13 9.66 16.84
C GLY A 2 20.34 10.11 16.03
N GLY A 3 21.44 9.35 16.08
CA GLY A 3 22.61 9.62 15.25
C GLY A 3 22.25 9.39 13.79
N ILE A 4 22.60 10.33 12.92
CA ILE A 4 22.50 10.14 11.48
C ILE A 4 23.62 9.16 11.11
N CYS A 5 23.24 7.90 10.88
CA CYS A 5 24.16 6.91 10.34
C CYS A 5 24.19 7.06 8.81
N ASP A 6 25.27 7.62 8.29
CA ASP A 6 25.52 7.73 6.85
C ASP A 6 26.12 6.40 6.35
N GLU A 7 25.29 5.34 6.38
CA GLU A 7 25.68 4.03 5.87
C GLU A 7 25.44 3.97 4.35
N ARG A 8 26.50 3.67 3.60
CA ARG A 8 26.39 3.39 2.17
C ARG A 8 25.69 2.04 1.99
N LEU A 9 24.39 2.09 1.70
CA LEU A 9 23.64 0.93 1.26
C LEU A 9 24.15 0.48 -0.11
N ASP A 10 24.45 -0.82 -0.23
CA ASP A 10 24.79 -1.42 -1.51
C ASP A 10 23.57 -1.37 -2.43
N ALA A 11 23.70 -0.76 -3.60
CA ALA A 11 22.60 -0.68 -4.57
C ALA A 11 22.12 -2.08 -5.00
N ALA A 12 22.95 -3.12 -4.89
CA ALA A 12 22.60 -4.50 -5.19
C ALA A 12 21.49 -5.07 -4.27
N ILE A 13 21.28 -4.50 -3.08
CA ILE A 13 20.21 -4.93 -2.17
C ILE A 13 18.87 -4.23 -2.49
N LEU A 14 18.89 -3.16 -3.28
CA LEU A 14 17.69 -2.45 -3.70
C LEU A 14 17.04 -3.21 -4.85
N LYS A 15 15.76 -3.52 -4.69
CA LYS A 15 14.95 -4.17 -5.74
C LYS A 15 14.07 -3.12 -6.41
N PRO A 16 13.97 -3.13 -7.75
CA PRO A 16 13.04 -2.25 -8.43
C PRO A 16 11.61 -2.59 -8.01
N LEU A 17 10.79 -1.55 -7.84
CA LEU A 17 9.40 -1.69 -7.45
C LEU A 17 8.53 -0.98 -8.49
N SER A 18 7.41 -1.62 -8.87
CA SER A 18 6.45 -0.96 -9.75
C SER A 18 5.83 0.25 -9.04
N ARG A 19 5.44 1.27 -9.81
CA ARG A 19 4.75 2.45 -9.25
C ARG A 19 3.53 2.05 -8.43
N ARG A 20 2.70 1.14 -8.95
CA ARG A 20 1.48 0.69 -8.28
C ARG A 20 1.77 -0.04 -6.97
N SER A 21 2.78 -0.90 -6.94
CA SER A 21 3.20 -1.56 -5.70
C SER A 21 3.73 -0.54 -4.68
N ALA A 22 4.48 0.47 -5.13
CA ALA A 22 4.95 1.55 -4.26
C ALA A 22 3.78 2.36 -3.65
N GLU A 23 2.80 2.71 -4.47
CA GLU A 23 1.58 3.43 -4.04
C GLU A 23 0.78 2.61 -3.01
N LEU A 24 0.67 1.30 -3.19
CA LEU A 24 -0.01 0.41 -2.24
C LEU A 24 0.77 0.25 -0.93
N LEU A 25 2.09 0.10 -0.99
CA LEU A 25 2.94 0.04 0.21
C LEU A 25 2.88 1.35 1.00
N LEU A 26 2.90 2.51 0.32
CA LEU A 26 2.83 3.81 0.99
C LEU A 26 1.49 4.06 1.71
N ALA A 27 0.43 3.34 1.34
CA ALA A 27 -0.86 3.41 2.04
C ALA A 27 -0.86 2.69 3.39
N LEU A 28 0.10 1.79 3.65
CA LEU A 28 0.25 1.13 4.95
C LEU A 28 0.85 2.10 5.96
N GLU A 29 0.28 2.17 7.16
CA GLU A 29 0.66 3.19 8.16
C GLU A 29 2.05 2.96 8.77
N SER A 30 2.45 1.70 9.02
CA SER A 30 3.70 1.38 9.71
C SER A 30 4.77 0.81 8.78
N ASN A 31 6.04 1.16 9.06
CA ASN A 31 7.19 0.63 8.32
C ASN A 31 7.31 -0.90 8.42
N GLU A 32 6.93 -1.48 9.56
CA GLU A 32 6.93 -2.93 9.76
C GLU A 32 5.93 -3.62 8.82
N LYS A 33 4.69 -3.11 8.74
CA LYS A 33 3.67 -3.63 7.81
C LYS A 33 4.12 -3.48 6.36
N ARG A 34 4.74 -2.34 6.01
CA ARG A 34 5.32 -2.12 4.67
C ARG A 34 6.40 -3.16 4.34
N LEU A 35 7.31 -3.42 5.28
CA LEU A 35 8.38 -4.39 5.08
C LEU A 35 7.84 -5.82 4.94
N LEU A 36 6.85 -6.19 5.75
CA LEU A 36 6.17 -7.48 5.64
C LEU A 36 5.49 -7.64 4.27
N ALA A 37 4.73 -6.63 3.84
CA ALA A 37 4.07 -6.64 2.54
C ALA A 37 5.06 -6.62 1.36
N LEU A 38 6.19 -5.91 1.48
CA LEU A 38 7.25 -5.91 0.46
C LEU A 38 7.88 -7.29 0.27
N ASN A 39 7.96 -8.07 1.35
CA ASN A 39 8.48 -9.44 1.32
C ASN A 39 7.43 -10.48 0.87
N ASP A 40 6.18 -10.07 0.66
CA ASP A 40 5.09 -10.92 0.15
C ASP A 40 4.66 -10.46 -1.26
N PRO A 41 5.29 -10.99 -2.32
CA PRO A 41 4.96 -10.59 -3.68
C PRO A 41 3.54 -10.98 -4.09
N GLU A 42 3.00 -12.08 -3.56
CA GLU A 42 1.64 -12.54 -3.88
C GLU A 42 0.58 -11.57 -3.32
N PHE A 43 0.81 -11.06 -2.11
CA PHE A 43 -0.04 -10.03 -1.51
C PHE A 43 -0.07 -8.76 -2.37
N LEU A 44 1.09 -8.27 -2.81
CA LEU A 44 1.19 -7.08 -3.65
C LEU A 44 0.58 -7.28 -5.04
N GLU A 45 0.74 -8.45 -5.64
CA GLU A 45 0.10 -8.76 -6.92
C GLU A 45 -1.42 -8.81 -6.78
N LYS A 46 -1.94 -9.49 -5.76
CA LYS A 46 -3.39 -9.53 -5.49
C LYS A 46 -3.95 -8.12 -5.32
N ALA A 47 -3.33 -7.30 -4.49
CA ALA A 47 -3.75 -5.92 -4.27
C ALA A 47 -3.63 -5.07 -5.56
N SER A 48 -2.59 -5.30 -6.37
CA SER A 48 -2.40 -4.60 -7.64
C SER A 48 -3.49 -4.94 -8.66
N ASN A 49 -3.98 -6.18 -8.65
CA ASN A 49 -5.02 -6.65 -9.56
C ASN A 49 -6.45 -6.24 -9.16
N LEU A 50 -6.65 -5.64 -7.98
CA LEU A 50 -7.97 -5.13 -7.58
C LEU A 50 -8.40 -3.94 -8.43
N SER A 51 -9.68 -3.93 -8.80
CA SER A 51 -10.30 -2.87 -9.58
C SER A 51 -11.60 -2.40 -8.94
N LYS A 52 -12.14 -1.28 -9.40
CA LYS A 52 -13.51 -0.90 -9.06
C LYS A 52 -14.46 -2.03 -9.47
N GLY A 53 -15.45 -2.33 -8.63
CA GLY A 53 -16.37 -3.45 -8.78
C GLY A 53 -15.89 -4.78 -8.18
N SER A 54 -14.63 -4.90 -7.75
CA SER A 54 -14.15 -6.12 -7.08
C SER A 54 -14.83 -6.30 -5.72
N GLN A 55 -15.26 -7.53 -5.43
CA GLN A 55 -15.74 -7.92 -4.10
C GLN A 55 -14.57 -8.17 -3.17
N VAL A 56 -14.63 -7.59 -1.97
CA VAL A 56 -13.58 -7.69 -0.96
C VAL A 56 -14.19 -7.89 0.43
N TYR A 57 -13.37 -8.40 1.35
CA TYR A 57 -13.66 -8.36 2.78
C TYR A 57 -12.80 -7.29 3.42
N VAL A 58 -13.40 -6.44 4.24
CA VAL A 58 -12.71 -5.39 4.99
C VAL A 58 -12.98 -5.55 6.47
N GLU A 59 -11.94 -5.32 7.27
CA GLU A 59 -12.06 -5.27 8.72
C GLU A 59 -12.56 -3.88 9.12
N TYR A 60 -13.70 -3.82 9.78
CA TYR A 60 -14.27 -2.58 10.33
C TYR A 60 -14.85 -2.86 11.72
N LYS A 61 -14.33 -2.18 12.74
CA LYS A 61 -14.72 -2.37 14.15
C LYS A 61 -14.66 -3.85 14.57
N ASP A 62 -13.52 -4.49 14.32
CA ASP A 62 -13.24 -5.90 14.64
C ASP A 62 -14.16 -6.92 13.97
N GLN A 63 -14.85 -6.53 12.89
CA GLN A 63 -15.71 -7.40 12.09
C GLN A 63 -15.26 -7.42 10.63
N TRP A 64 -15.26 -8.61 10.03
CA TRP A 64 -15.01 -8.78 8.61
C TRP A 64 -16.31 -8.64 7.84
N LEU A 65 -16.44 -7.54 7.11
CA LEU A 65 -17.63 -7.21 6.33
C LEU A 65 -17.33 -7.37 4.84
N LYS A 66 -18.32 -7.87 4.09
CA LYS A 66 -18.25 -7.93 2.64
C LYS A 66 -18.55 -6.56 2.06
N GLY A 67 -17.82 -6.18 1.02
CA GLY A 67 -18.05 -4.93 0.31
C GLY A 67 -17.57 -4.98 -1.14
N VAL A 68 -17.77 -3.85 -1.82
CA VAL A 68 -17.37 -3.65 -3.22
C VAL A 68 -16.51 -2.40 -3.33
N ILE A 69 -15.40 -2.48 -4.05
CA ILE A 69 -14.53 -1.33 -4.29
C ILE A 69 -15.24 -0.35 -5.23
N GLN A 70 -15.48 0.88 -4.77
CA GLN A 70 -16.05 1.98 -5.57
C GLN A 70 -15.00 3.04 -5.93
N TYR A 71 -13.94 3.14 -5.13
CA TYR A 71 -12.88 4.13 -5.31
C TYR A 71 -11.49 3.49 -5.22
N ILE A 72 -10.58 3.97 -6.06
CA ILE A 72 -9.14 3.67 -6.00
C ILE A 72 -8.42 4.97 -6.29
N GLY A 73 -7.63 5.46 -5.34
CA GLY A 73 -6.84 6.67 -5.53
C GLY A 73 -6.22 7.21 -4.25
N SER A 74 -5.47 8.30 -4.38
CA SER A 74 -4.92 9.03 -3.24
C SER A 74 -6.02 9.75 -2.46
N LEU A 75 -5.83 9.93 -1.16
CA LEU A 75 -6.67 10.80 -0.33
C LEU A 75 -6.11 12.22 -0.23
N THR A 76 -4.83 12.41 -0.55
CA THR A 76 -4.17 13.72 -0.55
C THR A 76 -4.03 14.24 -1.98
N SER A 77 -4.57 15.43 -2.22
CA SER A 77 -4.49 16.12 -3.51
C SER A 77 -3.23 16.98 -3.67
N TYR A 78 -2.50 17.22 -2.57
CA TYR A 78 -1.33 18.09 -2.53
C TYR A 78 -0.12 17.29 -2.05
N SER A 79 0.46 16.48 -2.92
CA SER A 79 1.84 16.03 -2.73
C SER A 79 2.67 16.46 -3.92
N SER A 80 3.82 17.06 -3.64
CA SER A 80 4.87 17.28 -4.63
C SER A 80 5.55 15.97 -5.05
N ASP A 81 5.32 14.89 -4.30
CA ASP A 81 5.94 13.60 -4.56
C ASP A 81 5.22 12.88 -5.71
N PRO A 82 5.97 12.27 -6.65
CA PRO A 82 5.39 11.58 -7.80
C PRO A 82 4.66 10.27 -7.43
N ILE A 83 4.82 9.79 -6.19
CA ILE A 83 4.24 8.55 -5.68
C ILE A 83 3.60 8.83 -4.32
N THR A 84 2.31 8.54 -4.19
CA THR A 84 1.53 8.73 -2.97
C THR A 84 0.80 7.45 -2.60
N GLY A 85 0.44 7.29 -1.32
CA GLY A 85 -0.41 6.19 -0.87
C GLY A 85 -1.74 6.14 -1.65
N VAL A 86 -2.11 4.95 -2.16
CA VAL A 86 -3.39 4.71 -2.83
C VAL A 86 -4.31 3.88 -1.94
N PHE A 87 -5.54 4.35 -1.79
CA PHE A 87 -6.55 3.77 -0.92
C PHE A 87 -7.73 3.21 -1.72
N PHE A 88 -8.31 2.14 -1.20
CA PHE A 88 -9.55 1.55 -1.71
C PHE A 88 -10.74 2.09 -0.91
N GLY A 89 -11.65 2.80 -1.57
CA GLY A 89 -12.95 3.13 -0.98
C GLY A 89 -13.93 2.00 -1.23
N VAL A 90 -14.45 1.41 -0.15
CA VAL A 90 -15.29 0.21 -0.17
C VAL A 90 -16.69 0.56 0.32
N GLU A 91 -17.69 0.19 -0.48
CA GLU A 91 -19.10 0.22 -0.11
C GLU A 91 -19.46 -1.11 0.56
N LEU A 92 -19.93 -1.05 1.81
CA LEU A 92 -20.30 -2.23 2.59
C LEU A 92 -21.69 -2.75 2.17
N GLN A 93 -21.87 -4.07 2.24
CA GLN A 93 -23.12 -4.77 1.93
C GLN A 93 -23.78 -5.37 3.17
#